data_AF-A0ABD1QXF3-F1
#
_entry.id   AF-A0ABD1QXF3-F1
#
_cell.length_a   1.000
_cell.length_b   1.000
_cell.length_c   1.000
_cell.angle_alpha   90.00
_cell.angle_beta   90.00
_cell.angle_gamma   90.00
#
_symmetry.space_group_name_H-M   'P 1'
#
loop_
_entity.id
_entity.type
_entity.pdbx_description
1 polymer ?
#
loop_
_entity_poly.entity_id
_entity_poly.type
_entity_poly.pdbx_seq_one_letter_code
_entity_poly.pdbx_strand_id
1 'polypeptide(L)'
;MSVRVVFTLAALKVKTSIYVSIQFWCSTVIMKHRENTVEQGGGGWGGGFGVCGIVKIKSQFSSDRIGKWRKSGVSASRLQFLFVTAFIWASFSVPVDAKPKSPAAFVKKTISSHSIVIFSKSYCPYCRRAKAVFKELKQVPYVVELDERDDGGNIQDALSEIVGRRTVPQVFINGKHLGGSDDTVEAYENGKLAKLLGIATTEKEDL
;
A
#
# COMPACT_ATOMS: atom_id res chain seq x y z
N MET A 1 -43.34 13.22 -52.07
CA MET A 1 -43.14 14.50 -51.34
C MET A 1 -43.36 14.20 -49.85
N SER A 2 -42.51 14.59 -48.90
CA SER A 2 -41.18 15.21 -48.99
C SER A 2 -40.24 14.62 -47.90
N VAL A 3 -38.95 14.95 -47.87
CA VAL A 3 -37.91 14.18 -47.13
C VAL A 3 -36.95 15.07 -46.32
N ARG A 4 -36.79 14.74 -45.00
CA ARG A 4 -35.87 15.37 -44.01
C ARG A 4 -36.23 16.86 -43.72
N VAL A 5 -35.90 17.50 -42.59
CA VAL A 5 -34.60 18.01 -42.09
C VAL A 5 -34.93 18.74 -40.74
N VAL A 6 -34.19 18.82 -39.62
CA VAL A 6 -32.94 18.23 -39.05
C VAL A 6 -32.99 18.41 -37.50
N PHE A 7 -31.90 18.15 -36.77
CA PHE A 7 -31.60 18.47 -35.35
C PHE A 7 -31.84 19.99 -35.03
N THR A 8 -31.85 20.52 -33.80
CA THR A 8 -30.92 20.31 -32.65
C THR A 8 -31.46 20.97 -31.36
N LEU A 9 -31.34 20.32 -30.18
CA LEU A 9 -31.16 20.98 -28.84
C LEU A 9 -31.10 19.95 -27.69
N ALA A 10 -29.90 19.45 -27.35
CA ALA A 10 -29.71 18.47 -26.26
C ALA A 10 -28.34 18.58 -25.57
N ALA A 11 -27.97 19.77 -25.06
CA ALA A 11 -26.59 20.03 -24.61
C ALA A 11 -26.44 20.97 -23.37
N LEU A 12 -27.45 21.10 -22.50
CA LEU A 12 -27.44 22.15 -21.46
C LEU A 12 -28.09 21.78 -20.11
N LYS A 13 -27.83 20.56 -19.58
CA LYS A 13 -28.39 20.16 -18.26
C LYS A 13 -27.58 19.17 -17.41
N VAL A 14 -26.24 19.12 -17.55
CA VAL A 14 -25.36 18.16 -16.82
C VAL A 14 -24.28 18.83 -15.95
N LYS A 15 -23.96 20.12 -16.15
CA LYS A 15 -22.78 20.77 -15.54
C LYS A 15 -22.99 21.46 -14.18
N THR A 16 -24.17 21.36 -13.55
CA THR A 16 -24.45 21.97 -12.23
C THR A 16 -24.49 20.98 -11.06
N SER A 17 -24.52 19.67 -11.31
CA SER A 17 -24.71 18.65 -10.25
C SER A 17 -23.41 18.13 -9.61
N ILE A 18 -22.24 18.64 -10.00
CA ILE A 18 -20.93 18.10 -9.60
C ILE A 18 -20.23 18.96 -8.52
N TYR A 19 -20.62 20.24 -8.37
CA TYR A 19 -19.87 21.21 -7.57
C TYR A 19 -20.29 21.33 -6.09
N VAL A 20 -21.29 20.57 -5.64
CA VAL A 20 -21.85 20.70 -4.26
C VAL A 20 -21.29 19.65 -3.29
N SER A 21 -20.78 18.52 -3.77
CA SER A 21 -20.40 17.38 -2.91
C SER A 21 -18.96 17.42 -2.35
N ILE A 22 -18.16 18.43 -2.71
CA ILE A 22 -16.71 18.48 -2.39
C ILE A 22 -16.40 19.26 -1.09
N GLN A 23 -17.42 19.83 -0.42
CA GLN A 23 -17.24 20.62 0.82
C GLN A 23 -17.76 19.94 2.10
N PHE A 24 -18.17 18.67 2.04
CA PHE A 24 -18.69 17.94 3.22
C PHE A 24 -17.78 16.83 3.77
N TRP A 25 -16.51 16.79 3.33
CA TRP A 25 -15.53 15.79 3.82
C TRP A 25 -14.17 16.43 4.17
N CYS A 26 -14.20 17.51 4.95
CA CYS A 26 -12.99 18.18 5.48
C CYS A 26 -13.15 18.63 6.95
N SER A 27 -13.93 17.89 7.75
CA SER A 27 -14.04 18.04 9.20
C SER A 27 -14.05 16.68 9.88
N THR A 28 -13.53 16.62 11.12
CA THR A 28 -13.47 15.42 11.98
C THR A 28 -12.42 14.36 11.61
N VAL A 29 -11.16 14.79 11.50
CA VAL A 29 -10.03 13.98 12.03
C VAL A 29 -9.53 14.68 13.28
N ILE A 30 -10.11 14.31 14.43
CA ILE A 30 -9.74 14.85 15.74
C ILE A 30 -8.39 14.28 16.16
N MET A 31 -7.53 15.13 16.74
CA MET A 31 -6.20 14.72 17.20
C MET A 31 -6.29 13.63 18.27
N LYS A 32 -5.48 12.58 18.11
CA LYS A 32 -5.12 11.69 19.22
C LYS A 32 -3.60 11.51 19.24
N HIS A 33 -2.92 12.47 19.86
CA HIS A 33 -1.56 12.21 20.35
C HIS A 33 -1.62 10.99 21.28
N ARG A 34 -0.65 10.08 21.11
CA ARG A 34 -0.28 9.10 22.12
C ARG A 34 1.22 9.24 22.34
N GLU A 35 1.57 9.86 23.44
CA GLU A 35 2.93 9.85 23.95
C GLU A 35 3.30 8.43 24.36
N ASN A 36 4.56 8.06 24.18
CA ASN A 36 5.14 6.84 24.73
C ASN A 36 6.63 7.09 24.97
N THR A 37 6.92 7.84 26.04
CA THR A 37 8.27 8.06 26.53
C THR A 37 8.86 6.75 27.05
N VAL A 38 9.90 6.25 26.39
CA VAL A 38 10.72 5.16 26.93
C VAL A 38 11.84 5.80 27.75
N GLU A 39 11.85 5.56 29.05
CA GLU A 39 13.00 5.89 29.89
C GLU A 39 14.19 4.98 29.54
N GLN A 40 15.38 5.56 29.46
CA GLN A 40 16.62 4.82 29.63
C GLN A 40 17.52 5.55 30.63
N GLY A 41 17.54 5.04 31.86
CA GLY A 41 18.74 5.12 32.68
C GLY A 41 19.87 4.31 32.02
N GLY A 42 21.14 4.59 32.26
CA GLY A 42 21.66 5.42 33.34
C GLY A 42 22.70 4.66 34.19
N GLY A 43 23.62 3.96 33.52
CA GLY A 43 24.73 3.24 34.16
C GLY A 43 26.04 3.63 33.47
N GLY A 44 26.95 4.27 34.21
CA GLY A 44 28.13 4.91 33.64
C GLY A 44 29.37 4.02 33.55
N TRP A 45 30.26 4.37 32.62
CA TRP A 45 31.68 4.00 32.63
C TRP A 45 32.51 5.30 32.52
N GLY A 46 33.61 5.39 33.26
CA GLY A 46 34.44 6.59 33.32
C GLY A 46 35.92 6.32 33.09
N GLY A 47 36.67 7.39 32.78
CA GLY A 47 38.14 7.36 32.69
C GLY A 47 38.67 7.05 31.29
N GLY A 48 39.32 8.03 30.65
CA GLY A 48 39.93 7.87 29.34
C GLY A 48 40.38 9.19 28.72
N PHE A 49 41.45 9.81 29.26
CA PHE A 49 42.02 11.03 28.69
C PHE A 49 42.69 10.73 27.33
N GLY A 50 42.18 11.35 26.26
CA GLY A 50 42.79 11.35 24.93
C GLY A 50 42.84 12.77 24.37
N VAL A 51 44.04 13.37 24.33
CA VAL A 51 44.26 14.76 23.88
C VAL A 51 44.68 14.86 22.41
N CYS A 52 44.64 16.09 21.89
CA CYS A 52 45.16 16.59 20.60
C CYS A 52 44.12 16.71 19.46
N GLY A 53 44.22 17.79 18.67
CA GLY A 53 43.37 17.98 17.47
C GLY A 53 42.75 19.37 17.22
N ILE A 54 43.20 20.47 17.84
CA ILE A 54 42.65 21.81 17.55
C ILE A 54 43.15 22.31 16.17
N VAL A 55 42.41 22.00 15.10
CA VAL A 55 42.66 22.56 13.75
C VAL A 55 41.82 23.84 13.57
N LYS A 56 42.44 24.99 13.81
CA LYS A 56 41.79 26.30 13.83
C LYS A 56 41.72 26.94 12.43
N ILE A 57 40.79 26.48 11.59
CA ILE A 57 40.52 27.13 10.29
C ILE A 57 39.92 28.52 10.52
N LYS A 58 40.56 29.57 10.00
CA LYS A 58 40.24 30.98 10.29
C LYS A 58 40.40 31.84 9.02
N SER A 59 39.33 32.54 8.62
CA SER A 59 39.28 33.39 7.40
C SER A 59 39.42 32.60 6.08
N GLN A 60 38.97 33.09 4.91
CA GLN A 60 38.59 34.45 4.52
C GLN A 60 37.17 34.52 3.93
N PHE A 61 36.35 35.46 4.41
CA PHE A 61 35.10 35.87 3.72
C PHE A 61 35.28 37.29 3.17
N SER A 62 35.74 37.39 1.92
CA SER A 62 35.93 38.69 1.25
C SER A 62 34.60 39.22 0.73
N SER A 63 34.02 40.18 1.47
CA SER A 63 32.87 40.96 1.01
C SER A 63 33.34 42.15 0.17
N ASP A 64 33.66 41.93 -1.12
CA ASP A 64 34.01 43.03 -2.03
C ASP A 64 33.61 42.81 -3.50
N ARG A 65 32.33 43.09 -3.82
CA ARG A 65 31.97 43.76 -5.08
C ARG A 65 30.55 44.35 -5.09
N ILE A 66 30.43 45.62 -4.72
CA ILE A 66 29.23 46.42 -4.98
C ILE A 66 29.21 46.83 -6.46
N GLY A 67 28.80 45.91 -7.34
CA GLY A 67 28.81 46.04 -8.79
C GLY A 67 27.52 46.64 -9.37
N LYS A 68 27.32 47.96 -9.19
CA LYS A 68 26.10 48.70 -9.62
C LYS A 68 25.92 48.74 -11.14
N TRP A 69 25.31 47.70 -11.74
CA TRP A 69 24.99 47.69 -13.18
C TRP A 69 23.61 48.27 -13.52
N ARG A 70 23.71 49.42 -14.19
CA ARG A 70 22.72 50.25 -14.90
C ARG A 70 21.51 49.50 -15.49
N LYS A 71 20.34 50.15 -15.33
CA LYS A 71 19.04 49.79 -15.94
C LYS A 71 19.18 49.43 -17.43
N SER A 72 18.51 48.34 -17.85
CA SER A 72 18.10 48.07 -19.22
C SER A 72 16.76 47.33 -19.18
N GLY A 73 15.69 47.97 -19.66
CA GLY A 73 14.36 47.35 -19.72
C GLY A 73 14.20 46.53 -20.99
N VAL A 74 13.84 45.25 -20.84
CA VAL A 74 13.32 44.40 -21.92
C VAL A 74 12.00 43.80 -21.44
N SER A 75 11.02 43.68 -22.33
CA SER A 75 9.63 43.43 -21.98
C SER A 75 9.41 42.13 -21.19
N ALA A 76 8.39 42.15 -20.32
CA ALA A 76 7.77 40.95 -19.79
C ALA A 76 7.12 40.09 -20.91
N SER A 77 6.53 38.96 -20.52
CA SER A 77 5.68 38.10 -21.38
C SER A 77 6.38 37.17 -22.38
N ARG A 78 7.55 36.60 -22.06
CA ARG A 78 7.96 35.31 -22.69
C ARG A 78 8.84 34.32 -21.89
N LEU A 79 9.15 34.57 -20.60
CA LEU A 79 10.17 33.79 -19.86
C LEU A 79 9.72 33.14 -18.53
N GLN A 80 8.41 32.86 -18.36
CA GLN A 80 7.92 32.09 -17.18
C GLN A 80 7.57 30.62 -17.49
N PHE A 81 7.47 30.21 -18.76
CA PHE A 81 6.98 28.88 -19.14
C PHE A 81 8.04 27.76 -19.27
N LEU A 82 9.34 28.08 -19.15
CA LEU A 82 10.43 27.11 -19.35
C LEU A 82 11.02 26.52 -18.05
N PHE A 83 10.75 27.11 -16.88
CA PHE A 83 11.23 26.58 -15.59
C PHE A 83 10.23 25.62 -14.91
N VAL A 84 8.92 25.81 -15.11
CA VAL A 84 7.88 24.96 -14.48
C VAL A 84 7.82 23.56 -15.10
N THR A 85 7.97 23.48 -16.43
CA THR A 85 7.91 22.21 -17.18
C THR A 85 9.12 21.31 -16.89
N ALA A 86 10.32 21.88 -16.76
CA ALA A 86 11.53 21.15 -16.43
C ALA A 86 11.47 20.53 -15.01
N PHE A 87 10.99 21.28 -14.02
CA PHE A 87 10.87 20.77 -12.64
C PHE A 87 9.88 19.62 -12.52
N ILE A 88 8.70 19.71 -13.15
CA ILE A 88 7.68 18.66 -13.08
C ILE A 88 8.16 17.35 -13.73
N TRP A 89 8.93 17.42 -14.82
CA TRP A 89 9.47 16.21 -15.47
C TRP A 89 10.65 15.62 -14.67
N ALA A 90 11.59 16.45 -14.21
CA ALA A 90 12.76 15.99 -13.44
C ALA A 90 12.36 15.31 -12.11
N SER A 91 11.34 15.84 -11.42
CA SER A 91 10.85 15.27 -10.16
C SER A 91 10.06 13.95 -10.31
N PHE A 92 9.70 13.52 -11.52
CA PHE A 92 8.96 12.27 -11.75
C PHE A 92 9.84 11.08 -12.16
N SER A 93 11.16 11.25 -12.17
CA SER A 93 12.11 10.12 -12.27
C SER A 93 12.22 9.38 -10.94
N VAL A 94 11.17 8.64 -10.59
CA VAL A 94 11.25 7.64 -9.51
C VAL A 94 12.29 6.59 -9.94
N PRO A 95 13.39 6.37 -9.20
CA PRO A 95 14.25 5.23 -9.45
C PRO A 95 13.43 3.97 -9.17
N VAL A 96 13.11 3.23 -10.23
CA VAL A 96 12.38 1.96 -10.10
C VAL A 96 13.38 0.91 -9.64
N ASP A 97 13.70 0.96 -8.34
CA ASP A 97 14.68 0.08 -7.71
C ASP A 97 14.35 -1.39 -8.03
N ALA A 98 15.16 -2.00 -8.89
CA ALA A 98 15.09 -3.41 -9.26
C ALA A 98 15.62 -4.31 -8.14
N LYS A 99 15.23 -4.00 -6.89
CA LYS A 99 15.49 -4.80 -5.70
C LYS A 99 14.96 -6.22 -5.95
N PRO A 100 15.72 -7.28 -5.62
CA PRO A 100 15.24 -8.64 -5.77
C PRO A 100 13.89 -8.78 -5.07
N LYS A 101 12.90 -9.36 -5.78
CA LYS A 101 11.50 -9.46 -5.36
C LYS A 101 11.42 -10.25 -4.05
N SER A 102 11.44 -9.57 -2.90
CA SER A 102 11.59 -10.27 -1.63
C SER A 102 10.37 -11.16 -1.34
N PRO A 103 10.55 -12.34 -0.70
CA PRO A 103 9.44 -13.25 -0.42
C PRO A 103 8.30 -12.56 0.35
N ALA A 104 8.64 -11.74 1.35
CA ALA A 104 7.67 -10.93 2.09
C ALA A 104 6.93 -9.89 1.22
N ALA A 105 7.57 -9.33 0.19
CA ALA A 105 6.91 -8.44 -0.76
C ALA A 105 6.00 -9.21 -1.73
N PHE A 106 6.39 -10.42 -2.15
CA PHE A 106 5.51 -11.32 -2.92
C PHE A 106 4.28 -11.74 -2.13
N VAL A 107 4.44 -12.14 -0.86
CA VAL A 107 3.33 -12.50 0.05
C VAL A 107 2.38 -11.33 0.21
N LYS A 108 2.88 -10.15 0.60
CA LYS A 108 2.07 -8.93 0.78
C LYS A 108 1.36 -8.51 -0.51
N LYS A 109 2.04 -8.55 -1.66
CA LYS A 109 1.43 -8.25 -2.97
C LYS A 109 0.29 -9.23 -3.27
N THR A 110 0.53 -10.53 -3.18
CA THR A 110 -0.45 -11.58 -3.49
C THR A 110 -1.70 -11.48 -2.62
N ILE A 111 -1.52 -11.23 -1.31
CA ILE A 111 -2.61 -11.01 -0.34
C ILE A 111 -3.44 -9.76 -0.65
N SER A 112 -2.83 -8.72 -1.22
CA SER A 112 -3.50 -7.46 -1.58
C SER A 112 -4.12 -7.44 -2.98
N SER A 113 -3.73 -8.35 -3.88
CA SER A 113 -4.20 -8.38 -5.28
C SER A 113 -5.37 -9.33 -5.53
N HIS A 114 -5.77 -10.15 -4.55
CA HIS A 114 -6.87 -11.12 -4.70
C HIS A 114 -7.78 -11.10 -3.46
N SER A 115 -9.08 -11.35 -3.66
CA SER A 115 -10.07 -11.42 -2.57
C SER A 115 -9.92 -12.65 -1.69
N ILE A 116 -9.40 -13.76 -2.22
CA ILE A 116 -9.13 -15.00 -1.49
C ILE A 116 -7.77 -15.54 -1.91
N VAL A 117 -6.89 -15.81 -0.94
CA VAL A 117 -5.56 -16.40 -1.16
C VAL A 117 -5.36 -17.60 -0.25
N ILE A 118 -4.84 -18.71 -0.80
CA ILE A 118 -4.45 -19.90 -0.04
C ILE A 118 -3.00 -20.22 -0.35
N PHE A 119 -2.12 -20.04 0.64
CA PHE A 119 -0.77 -20.60 0.58
C PHE A 119 -0.84 -22.07 1.03
N SER A 120 -0.27 -22.96 0.23
CA SER A 120 -0.62 -24.38 0.20
C SER A 120 0.62 -25.25 -0.10
N LYS A 121 0.48 -26.58 0.00
CA LYS A 121 1.34 -27.53 -0.70
C LYS A 121 0.50 -28.62 -1.36
N SER A 122 0.89 -29.05 -2.56
CA SER A 122 0.09 -29.92 -3.45
C SER A 122 -0.36 -31.21 -2.76
N TYR A 123 0.56 -31.87 -2.06
CA TYR A 123 0.36 -33.16 -1.38
C TYR A 123 -0.46 -33.05 -0.08
N CYS A 124 -0.59 -31.86 0.51
CA CYS A 124 -1.07 -31.70 1.88
C CYS A 124 -2.60 -31.97 2.01
N PRO A 125 -3.03 -32.90 2.89
CA PRO A 125 -4.46 -33.21 3.07
C PRO A 125 -5.26 -32.04 3.66
N TYR A 126 -4.67 -31.29 4.59
CA TYR A 126 -5.28 -30.08 5.17
C TYR A 126 -5.46 -28.97 4.11
N CYS A 127 -4.51 -28.82 3.18
CA CYS A 127 -4.66 -27.89 2.06
C CYS A 127 -5.80 -28.30 1.13
N ARG A 128 -6.00 -29.60 0.88
CA ARG A 128 -7.15 -30.13 0.12
C ARG A 128 -8.48 -29.89 0.85
N ARG A 129 -8.53 -30.07 2.18
CA ARG A 129 -9.73 -29.76 3.00
C ARG A 129 -10.11 -28.28 2.89
N ALA A 130 -9.15 -27.36 3.09
CA ALA A 130 -9.41 -25.92 2.97
C ALA A 130 -9.87 -25.51 1.56
N LYS A 131 -9.29 -26.07 0.49
CA LYS A 131 -9.73 -25.81 -0.91
C LYS A 131 -11.16 -26.32 -1.18
N ALA A 132 -11.55 -27.45 -0.58
CA ALA A 132 -12.90 -27.99 -0.74
C ALA A 132 -13.98 -27.05 -0.20
N VAL A 133 -13.74 -26.41 0.96
CA VAL A 133 -14.67 -25.42 1.55
C VAL A 133 -14.99 -24.28 0.57
N PHE A 134 -13.99 -23.71 -0.10
CA PHE A 134 -14.22 -22.67 -1.10
C PHE A 134 -14.93 -23.18 -2.36
N LYS A 135 -14.69 -24.45 -2.74
CA LYS A 135 -15.40 -25.11 -3.85
C LYS A 135 -16.89 -25.28 -3.56
N GLU A 136 -17.28 -25.66 -2.35
CA GLU A 136 -18.71 -25.74 -1.96
C GLU A 136 -19.38 -24.35 -1.99
N LEU A 137 -18.68 -23.32 -1.54
CA LEU A 137 -19.11 -21.91 -1.68
C LEU A 137 -19.04 -21.36 -3.12
N LYS A 138 -18.65 -22.20 -4.10
CA LYS A 138 -18.48 -21.86 -5.53
C LYS A 138 -17.54 -20.67 -5.77
N GLN A 139 -16.59 -20.46 -4.86
CA GLN A 139 -15.55 -19.44 -4.98
C GLN A 139 -14.26 -20.03 -5.54
N VAL A 140 -13.54 -19.23 -6.33
CA VAL A 140 -12.24 -19.62 -6.91
C VAL A 140 -11.11 -18.89 -6.16
N PRO A 141 -10.43 -19.55 -5.21
CA PRO A 141 -9.31 -18.95 -4.49
C PRO A 141 -8.05 -18.85 -5.36
N TYR A 142 -7.25 -17.81 -5.16
CA TYR A 142 -5.89 -17.78 -5.71
C TYR A 142 -4.98 -18.68 -4.86
N VAL A 143 -4.52 -19.79 -5.43
CA VAL A 143 -3.70 -20.77 -4.72
C VAL A 143 -2.22 -20.57 -5.05
N VAL A 144 -1.37 -20.63 -4.04
CA VAL A 144 0.09 -20.69 -4.18
C VAL A 144 0.58 -21.99 -3.56
N GLU A 145 0.92 -22.98 -4.40
CA GLU A 145 1.63 -24.17 -3.95
C GLU A 145 3.10 -23.80 -3.66
N LEU A 146 3.57 -24.09 -2.46
CA LEU A 146 4.91 -23.75 -1.97
C LEU A 146 5.95 -24.86 -2.18
N ASP A 147 5.51 -26.03 -2.63
CA ASP A 147 6.34 -27.16 -3.04
C ASP A 147 6.64 -27.17 -4.54
N GLU A 148 5.83 -26.48 -5.35
CA GLU A 148 6.02 -26.32 -6.81
C GLU A 148 6.88 -25.09 -7.17
N ARG A 149 7.67 -24.56 -6.22
CA ARG A 149 8.39 -23.29 -6.35
C ARG A 149 9.77 -23.30 -5.68
N ASP A 150 10.80 -22.87 -6.41
CA ASP A 150 12.18 -22.71 -5.89
C ASP A 150 12.27 -21.76 -4.69
N ASP A 151 11.47 -20.69 -4.68
CA ASP A 151 11.41 -19.71 -3.60
C ASP A 151 10.39 -20.07 -2.49
N GLY A 152 9.70 -21.21 -2.61
CA GLY A 152 8.58 -21.60 -1.76
C GLY A 152 8.93 -21.74 -0.27
N GLY A 153 10.15 -22.19 0.05
CA GLY A 153 10.68 -22.21 1.42
C GLY A 153 10.81 -20.80 2.01
N ASN A 154 11.42 -19.88 1.26
CA ASN A 154 11.59 -18.49 1.68
C ASN A 154 10.24 -17.74 1.81
N ILE A 155 9.25 -18.11 0.99
CA ILE A 155 7.87 -17.63 1.13
C ILE A 155 7.22 -18.19 2.40
N GLN A 156 7.45 -19.47 2.72
CA GLN A 156 6.94 -20.11 3.94
C GLN A 156 7.54 -19.47 5.21
N ASP A 157 8.79 -19.02 5.15
CA ASP A 157 9.46 -18.28 6.23
C ASP A 157 8.91 -16.85 6.37
N ALA A 158 8.75 -16.12 5.27
CA ALA A 158 8.11 -14.81 5.28
C ALA A 158 6.63 -14.84 5.72
N LEU A 159 5.90 -15.93 5.46
CA LEU A 159 4.57 -16.18 6.04
C LEU A 159 4.65 -16.37 7.56
N SER A 160 5.70 -17.06 8.05
CA SER A 160 5.94 -17.21 9.49
C SER A 160 6.24 -15.87 10.17
N GLU A 161 6.99 -14.96 9.53
CA GLU A 161 7.20 -13.59 10.01
C GLU A 161 5.90 -12.77 10.06
N ILE A 162 5.03 -12.91 9.06
CA ILE A 162 3.81 -12.10 8.92
C ILE A 162 2.66 -12.61 9.81
N VAL A 163 2.60 -13.92 10.09
CA VAL A 163 1.46 -14.57 10.76
C VAL A 163 1.84 -15.21 12.11
N GLY A 164 3.13 -15.41 12.39
CA GLY A 164 3.60 -16.17 13.55
C GLY A 164 3.45 -17.69 13.41
N ARG A 165 3.12 -18.22 12.22
CA ARG A 165 2.97 -19.66 11.96
C ARG A 165 3.57 -20.05 10.59
N ARG A 166 4.42 -21.08 10.59
CA ARG A 166 5.07 -21.67 9.38
C ARG A 166 4.23 -22.78 8.72
N THR A 167 3.08 -23.12 9.27
CA THR A 167 2.20 -24.21 8.81
C THR A 167 1.59 -23.96 7.42
N VAL A 168 1.00 -24.99 6.82
CA VAL A 168 0.12 -24.87 5.63
C VAL A 168 -1.14 -25.73 5.85
N PRO A 169 -2.32 -25.32 5.32
CA PRO A 169 -2.56 -24.10 4.54
C PRO A 169 -2.52 -22.84 5.41
N GLN A 170 -2.29 -21.68 4.78
CA GLN A 170 -2.55 -20.38 5.39
C GLN A 170 -3.51 -19.61 4.47
N VAL A 171 -4.70 -19.27 5.00
CA VAL A 171 -5.82 -18.71 4.25
C VAL A 171 -5.98 -17.23 4.56
N PHE A 172 -6.17 -16.41 3.52
CA PHE A 172 -6.41 -14.97 3.61
C PHE A 172 -7.65 -14.59 2.82
N ILE A 173 -8.45 -13.67 3.35
CA ILE A 173 -9.68 -13.14 2.73
C ILE A 173 -9.69 -11.61 2.84
N ASN A 174 -9.84 -10.93 1.72
CA ASN A 174 -9.88 -9.46 1.62
C ASN A 174 -8.73 -8.79 2.40
N GLY A 175 -7.51 -9.29 2.20
CA GLY A 175 -6.28 -8.85 2.86
C GLY A 175 -6.08 -9.32 4.31
N LYS A 176 -7.09 -9.91 4.97
CA LYS A 176 -7.02 -10.36 6.36
C LYS A 176 -6.67 -11.85 6.43
N HIS A 177 -5.81 -12.23 7.38
CA HIS A 177 -5.56 -13.64 7.68
C HIS A 177 -6.78 -14.27 8.36
N LEU A 178 -7.21 -15.44 7.88
CA LEU A 178 -8.30 -16.22 8.48
C LEU A 178 -7.77 -17.26 9.46
N GLY A 179 -6.75 -18.02 9.06
CA GLY A 179 -6.23 -19.16 9.81
C GLY A 179 -5.62 -20.24 8.92
N GLY A 180 -5.58 -21.47 9.44
CA GLY A 180 -5.26 -22.69 8.73
C GLY A 180 -6.50 -23.45 8.26
N SER A 181 -6.39 -24.78 8.12
CA SER A 181 -7.50 -25.60 7.60
C SER A 181 -8.69 -25.65 8.54
N ASP A 182 -8.45 -25.75 9.84
CA ASP A 182 -9.53 -26.00 10.80
C ASP A 182 -10.25 -24.69 11.13
N ASP A 183 -9.53 -23.57 11.25
CA ASP A 183 -10.10 -22.21 11.30
C ASP A 183 -10.98 -21.90 10.06
N THR A 184 -10.65 -22.49 8.90
CA THR A 184 -11.41 -22.32 7.64
C THR A 184 -12.69 -23.15 7.63
N VAL A 185 -12.67 -24.35 8.22
CA VAL A 185 -13.86 -25.22 8.36
C VAL A 185 -14.80 -24.66 9.42
N GLU A 186 -14.29 -24.28 10.59
CA GLU A 186 -15.08 -23.63 11.65
C GLU A 186 -15.78 -22.37 11.11
N ALA A 187 -15.06 -21.52 10.37
CA ALA A 187 -15.63 -20.32 9.76
C ALA A 187 -16.70 -20.62 8.69
N TYR A 188 -16.65 -21.78 8.04
CA TYR A 188 -17.68 -22.24 7.10
C TYR A 188 -18.93 -22.70 7.85
N GLU A 189 -18.75 -23.57 8.84
CA GLU A 189 -19.82 -24.18 9.63
C GLU A 189 -20.61 -23.12 10.43
N ASN A 190 -19.93 -22.10 10.98
CA ASN A 190 -20.59 -20.98 11.67
C ASN A 190 -20.99 -19.80 10.75
N GLY A 191 -20.97 -19.97 9.42
CA GLY A 191 -21.43 -18.99 8.43
C GLY A 191 -20.57 -17.72 8.27
N LYS A 192 -19.61 -17.47 9.18
CA LYS A 192 -18.67 -16.34 9.18
C LYS A 192 -17.93 -16.19 7.85
N LEU A 193 -17.57 -17.30 7.21
CA LEU A 193 -16.87 -17.34 5.92
C LEU A 193 -17.74 -16.78 4.79
N ALA A 194 -19.00 -17.21 4.70
CA ALA A 194 -19.94 -16.68 3.72
C ALA A 194 -20.18 -15.18 3.94
N LYS A 195 -20.32 -14.75 5.20
CA LYS A 195 -20.44 -13.33 5.59
C LYS A 195 -19.21 -12.50 5.23
N LEU A 196 -18.00 -13.03 5.40
CA LEU A 196 -16.73 -12.39 4.99
C LEU A 196 -16.58 -12.26 3.47
N LEU A 197 -17.27 -13.11 2.71
CA LEU A 197 -17.27 -13.16 1.25
C LEU A 197 -18.46 -12.40 0.62
N GLY A 198 -19.38 -11.85 1.43
CA GLY A 198 -20.58 -11.18 0.94
C GLY A 198 -21.63 -12.13 0.32
N ILE A 199 -21.51 -13.44 0.57
CA ILE A 199 -22.48 -14.43 0.11
C ILE A 199 -23.70 -14.36 1.01
N ALA A 200 -24.89 -14.16 0.41
CA ALA A 200 -26.14 -14.15 1.15
C ALA A 200 -26.47 -15.57 1.67
N THR A 201 -26.19 -15.81 2.94
CA THR A 201 -26.71 -16.98 3.65
C THR A 201 -28.20 -16.79 3.88
N THR A 202 -29.02 -17.67 3.31
CA THR A 202 -30.36 -17.93 3.85
C THR A 202 -30.16 -18.50 5.25
N GLU A 203 -30.41 -17.71 6.28
CA GLU A 203 -30.19 -18.13 7.67
C GLU A 203 -31.12 -19.30 7.97
N LYS A 204 -30.53 -20.41 8.42
CA LYS A 204 -31.27 -21.60 8.83
C LYS A 204 -31.59 -21.42 10.31
N GLU A 205 -32.67 -20.68 10.55
CA GLU A 205 -33.23 -20.47 11.88
C GLU A 205 -33.92 -21.79 12.30
N ASP A 206 -33.10 -22.70 12.83
CA ASP A 206 -33.52 -24.06 13.19
C ASP A 206 -34.44 -24.03 14.44
N LEU A 207 -35.64 -24.63 14.28
CA LEU A 207 -36.72 -24.75 15.27
C LEU A 207 -36.55 -25.96 16.20
#